data_AF-A0A926HY49-F1
#
_entry.id   AF-A0A926HY49-F1
#
_cell.length_a   1.000
_cell.length_b   1.000
_cell.length_c   1.000
_cell.angle_alpha   90.00
_cell.angle_beta   90.00
_cell.angle_gamma   90.00
#
_symmetry.space_group_name_H-M   'P 1'
#
loop_
_entity.id
_entity.type
_entity.pdbx_description
1 polymer ?
#
loop_
_entity_poly.entity_id
_entity_poly.type
_entity_poly.pdbx_seq_one_letter_code
_entity_poly.pdbx_strand_id
1 'polypeptide(L)'
;MKNKITILLTAIIILSSCMNVFASSNPKLDEAIAETASYLYETVQNPQIGAIGGEWAVIGLARSGYDVPDSYYQNYYSNVEAYVKNCGGKLHDKKYTEYSRVIVALTAIGKNPADVAGYNLLTAIGDYDNTIWQGLNGPVWALIALDSGGYEMPQNSDAKTQATRELYLNRILECQLPDGGWSLFGGTAAEESGNSVSDPDITGMALQALAKYQDRPEVKKATEEALACMSAMQNENGGYSHGGAENLESSVQMLTALCELGISADDARFVKNGNTLLDAVLSFRNSDGSFQHTSNDSGNSQMSTEQGFYAMVAAQRALEGKSSLYRMSDSPVSAEDGETDNAAGLPGKHADVSVKPLTKPGVTFADIAGHSNQLAIEALAAREIINGKSADAFDPDATMTRAEYAAIVVKALGLPMKEEAKFEDATKTDWFFPFVNTACSYGIINGISETEFNPNGTITREEAAVMTARAAKLCGMNTELETAAVRDVLAGFTDYVTASDWARSALAFCLREQILSEEEIEILPKQEIKRCEIAQMLYQMLGAANQL
;
A
#
# COMPACT_ATOMS: atom_id res chain seq x y z
N MET A 1 -1.47 -87.49 -22.37
CA MET A 1 -0.77 -86.19 -22.23
C MET A 1 -1.32 -85.52 -20.97
N LYS A 2 -0.52 -85.13 -19.96
CA LYS A 2 0.25 -83.86 -19.86
C LYS A 2 -0.66 -82.64 -20.13
N ASN A 3 -0.94 -81.69 -19.21
CA ASN A 3 -0.46 -81.35 -17.84
C ASN A 3 -1.70 -80.90 -17.00
N LYS A 4 -1.84 -81.04 -15.67
CA LYS A 4 -1.11 -80.47 -14.51
C LYS A 4 -0.94 -78.93 -14.51
N ILE A 5 -1.78 -78.24 -13.70
CA ILE A 5 -1.60 -76.99 -12.90
C ILE A 5 -2.96 -76.79 -12.17
N THR A 6 -3.16 -76.57 -10.86
CA THR A 6 -2.32 -76.52 -9.64
C THR A 6 -1.88 -75.13 -9.12
N ILE A 7 -2.61 -74.62 -8.10
CA ILE A 7 -2.19 -73.63 -7.05
C ILE A 7 -2.02 -72.17 -7.56
N LEU A 8 -2.31 -71.06 -6.87
CA LEU A 8 -2.63 -70.72 -5.45
C LEU A 8 -3.72 -69.63 -5.40
N LEU A 9 -4.56 -69.56 -4.35
CA LEU A 9 -5.30 -68.32 -4.03
C LEU A 9 -4.38 -67.37 -3.24
N THR A 10 -4.03 -66.23 -3.81
CA THR A 10 -3.34 -65.14 -3.09
C THR A 10 -4.32 -63.99 -2.89
N ALA A 11 -4.79 -63.81 -1.66
CA ALA A 11 -5.64 -62.67 -1.32
C ALA A 11 -4.79 -61.39 -1.28
N ILE A 12 -4.89 -60.55 -2.31
CA ILE A 12 -4.30 -59.22 -2.30
C ILE A 12 -5.26 -58.30 -1.55
N ILE A 13 -4.98 -58.07 -0.27
CA ILE A 13 -5.56 -56.96 0.47
C ILE A 13 -4.92 -55.68 -0.09
N ILE A 14 -5.64 -54.97 -0.96
CA ILE A 14 -5.25 -53.62 -1.35
C ILE A 14 -5.59 -52.71 -0.17
N LEU A 15 -4.63 -52.58 0.75
CA LEU A 15 -4.55 -51.44 1.63
C LEU A 15 -4.19 -50.23 0.73
N SER A 16 -5.20 -49.59 0.14
CA SER A 16 -5.04 -48.24 -0.39
C SER A 16 -4.86 -47.32 0.82
N SER A 17 -3.60 -47.17 1.22
CA SER A 17 -3.17 -46.15 2.16
C SER A 17 -3.78 -44.82 1.75
N CYS A 18 -4.51 -44.19 2.68
CA CYS A 18 -4.68 -42.75 2.62
C CYS A 18 -3.27 -42.17 2.71
N MET A 19 -2.68 -41.85 1.56
CA MET A 19 -1.53 -40.95 1.56
C MET A 19 -2.09 -39.64 2.08
N ASN A 20 -1.65 -39.22 3.25
CA ASN A 20 -1.69 -37.81 3.58
C ASN A 20 -0.97 -37.13 2.41
N VAL A 21 -1.69 -36.27 1.68
CA VAL A 21 -1.05 -35.36 0.74
C VAL A 21 -0.15 -34.50 1.62
N PHE A 22 1.16 -34.76 1.57
CA PHE A 22 2.12 -33.89 2.22
C PHE A 22 1.98 -32.52 1.55
N ALA A 23 1.74 -31.48 2.35
CA ALA A 23 1.79 -30.10 1.88
C ALA A 23 3.10 -29.91 1.11
N SER A 24 3.00 -29.39 -0.12
CA SER A 24 4.15 -29.28 -1.00
C SER A 24 4.94 -28.01 -0.66
N SER A 25 5.71 -28.06 0.43
CA SER A 25 6.64 -26.99 0.82
C SER A 25 7.53 -26.61 -0.37
N ASN A 26 7.65 -25.31 -0.64
CA ASN A 26 8.52 -24.77 -1.66
C ASN A 26 9.61 -23.94 -0.97
N PRO A 27 10.78 -24.52 -0.64
CA PRO A 27 11.74 -23.89 0.26
C PRO A 27 12.21 -22.50 -0.17
N LYS A 28 12.24 -22.21 -1.47
CA LYS A 28 12.59 -20.88 -1.99
C LYS A 28 11.50 -19.84 -1.73
N LEU A 29 10.23 -20.25 -1.86
CA LEU A 29 9.09 -19.39 -1.54
C LEU A 29 9.00 -19.18 -0.02
N ASP A 30 9.22 -20.24 0.75
CA ASP A 30 9.21 -20.18 2.22
C ASP A 30 10.34 -19.26 2.76
N GLU A 31 11.54 -19.32 2.17
CA GLU A 31 12.67 -18.42 2.43
C GLU A 31 12.35 -16.97 2.04
N ALA A 32 11.83 -16.74 0.82
CA ALA A 32 11.46 -15.41 0.35
C ALA A 32 10.36 -14.76 1.23
N ILE A 33 9.36 -15.54 1.66
CA ILE A 33 8.31 -15.11 2.59
C ILE A 33 8.92 -14.77 3.95
N ALA A 34 9.78 -15.62 4.53
CA ALA A 34 10.34 -15.38 5.85
C ALA A 34 11.20 -14.12 5.91
N GLU A 35 12.05 -13.90 4.90
CA GLU A 35 12.86 -12.68 4.77
C GLU A 35 11.98 -11.43 4.56
N THR A 36 10.99 -11.47 3.66
CA THR A 36 10.10 -10.32 3.40
C THR A 36 9.18 -10.04 4.58
N ALA A 37 8.75 -11.06 5.33
CA ALA A 37 8.03 -10.91 6.60
C ALA A 37 8.89 -10.22 7.66
N SER A 38 10.16 -10.61 7.80
CA SER A 38 11.12 -9.94 8.69
C SER A 38 11.28 -8.48 8.31
N TYR A 39 11.48 -8.19 7.01
CA TYR A 39 11.57 -6.82 6.51
C TYR A 39 10.32 -5.99 6.84
N LEU A 40 9.12 -6.52 6.58
CA LEU A 40 7.87 -5.81 6.84
C LEU A 40 7.56 -5.65 8.33
N TYR A 41 7.94 -6.61 9.17
CA TYR A 41 7.82 -6.48 10.62
C TYR A 41 8.80 -5.44 11.20
N GLU A 42 10.03 -5.40 10.67
CA GLU A 42 11.06 -4.42 11.07
C GLU A 42 10.79 -3.00 10.56
N THR A 43 10.15 -2.85 9.40
CA THR A 43 9.75 -1.55 8.85
C THR A 43 8.39 -1.10 9.38
N VAL A 44 7.32 -1.87 9.21
CA VAL A 44 5.94 -1.48 9.59
C VAL A 44 5.67 -1.71 11.09
N GLN A 45 6.51 -1.17 11.97
CA GLN A 45 6.46 -1.43 13.44
C GLN A 45 5.19 -0.90 14.13
N ASN A 46 4.51 0.08 13.53
CA ASN A 46 3.35 0.76 14.12
C ASN A 46 2.22 0.92 13.07
N PRO A 47 1.63 -0.20 12.60
CA PRO A 47 0.68 -0.17 11.48
C PRO A 47 -0.52 0.74 11.76
N GLN A 48 -0.87 1.56 10.75
CA GLN A 48 -2.00 2.50 10.78
C GLN A 48 -3.10 2.08 9.79
N ILE A 49 -4.23 2.78 9.79
CA ILE A 49 -5.21 2.66 8.70
C ILE A 49 -4.63 3.32 7.45
N GLY A 50 -4.48 2.55 6.37
CA GLY A 50 -3.87 3.00 5.12
C GLY A 50 -3.37 1.85 4.24
N ALA A 51 -3.37 2.10 2.93
CA ALA A 51 -2.91 1.15 1.91
C ALA A 51 -1.37 1.07 1.75
N ILE A 52 -0.60 1.81 2.56
CA ILE A 52 0.84 1.63 2.77
C ILE A 52 1.07 1.74 4.28
N GLY A 53 1.91 0.86 4.85
CA GLY A 53 2.23 0.85 6.28
C GLY A 53 1.05 0.40 7.16
N GLY A 54 0.11 -0.35 6.57
CA GLY A 54 -1.19 -0.63 7.18
C GLY A 54 -1.79 -1.95 6.75
N GLU A 55 -2.93 -1.91 6.06
CA GLU A 55 -3.77 -3.10 5.83
C GLU A 55 -3.02 -4.25 5.15
N TRP A 56 -2.22 -3.98 4.12
CA TRP A 56 -1.54 -5.03 3.34
C TRP A 56 -0.43 -5.72 4.13
N ALA A 57 0.38 -4.96 4.88
CA ALA A 57 1.35 -5.51 5.81
C ALA A 57 0.68 -6.41 6.86
N VAL A 58 -0.40 -5.92 7.50
CA VAL A 58 -1.15 -6.66 8.53
C VAL A 58 -1.76 -7.94 7.98
N ILE A 59 -2.41 -7.89 6.81
CA ILE A 59 -3.00 -9.07 6.15
C ILE A 59 -1.91 -10.08 5.77
N GLY A 60 -0.83 -9.64 5.12
CA GLY A 60 0.28 -10.51 4.75
C GLY A 60 0.88 -11.22 5.97
N LEU A 61 1.22 -10.45 7.01
CA LEU A 61 1.86 -10.96 8.22
C LEU A 61 0.95 -11.97 8.94
N ALA A 62 -0.31 -11.61 9.21
CA ALA A 62 -1.27 -12.47 9.90
C ALA A 62 -1.60 -13.77 9.14
N ARG A 63 -1.44 -13.78 7.81
CA ARG A 63 -1.76 -14.94 6.96
C ARG A 63 -0.53 -15.79 6.58
N SER A 64 0.69 -15.27 6.77
CA SER A 64 1.97 -15.90 6.43
C SER A 64 2.37 -17.08 7.34
N GLY A 65 1.96 -17.07 8.60
CA GLY A 65 2.49 -18.00 9.61
C GLY A 65 3.89 -17.67 10.11
N TYR A 66 4.44 -16.49 9.77
CA TYR A 66 5.62 -15.92 10.44
C TYR A 66 5.28 -15.58 11.90
N ASP A 67 6.25 -15.72 12.80
CA ASP A 67 6.08 -15.51 14.25
C ASP A 67 6.09 -14.01 14.60
N VAL A 68 4.93 -13.36 14.43
CA VAL A 68 4.70 -11.95 14.80
C VAL A 68 4.07 -11.90 16.20
N PRO A 69 4.63 -11.14 17.16
CA PRO A 69 4.04 -11.02 18.50
C PRO A 69 2.63 -10.42 18.48
N ASP A 70 1.70 -10.98 19.27
CA ASP A 70 0.30 -10.50 19.36
C ASP A 70 0.17 -8.99 19.60
N SER A 71 1.13 -8.39 20.34
CA SER A 71 1.17 -6.95 20.60
C SER A 71 1.22 -6.09 19.33
N TYR A 72 1.76 -6.61 18.23
CA TYR A 72 1.75 -5.97 16.92
C TYR A 72 0.31 -5.77 16.40
N TYR A 73 -0.48 -6.85 16.43
CA TYR A 73 -1.88 -6.85 15.99
C TYR A 73 -2.79 -6.10 16.95
N GLN A 74 -2.52 -6.15 18.26
CA GLN A 74 -3.25 -5.32 19.25
C GLN A 74 -2.93 -3.83 19.08
N ASN A 75 -1.71 -3.46 18.68
CA ASN A 75 -1.37 -2.07 18.34
C ASN A 75 -2.14 -1.61 17.09
N TYR A 76 -2.14 -2.40 16.01
CA TYR A 76 -2.98 -2.12 14.83
C TYR A 76 -4.46 -1.92 15.23
N TYR A 77 -5.01 -2.86 16.01
CA TYR A 77 -6.40 -2.78 16.46
C TYR A 77 -6.68 -1.53 17.30
N SER A 78 -5.78 -1.17 18.21
CA SER A 78 -5.90 0.05 19.04
C SER A 78 -5.89 1.33 18.18
N ASN A 79 -5.05 1.37 17.13
CA ASN A 79 -5.01 2.47 16.18
C ASN A 79 -6.31 2.55 15.35
N VAL A 80 -6.86 1.40 14.94
CA VAL A 80 -8.17 1.30 14.28
C VAL A 80 -9.28 1.80 15.21
N GLU A 81 -9.36 1.35 16.46
CA GLU A 81 -10.38 1.79 17.42
C GLU A 81 -10.31 3.30 17.70
N ALA A 82 -9.11 3.84 17.91
CA ALA A 82 -8.91 5.27 18.14
C ALA A 82 -9.38 6.09 16.93
N TYR A 83 -9.04 5.66 15.71
CA TYR A 83 -9.48 6.30 14.47
C TYR A 83 -10.99 6.22 14.28
N VAL A 84 -11.59 5.03 14.43
CA VAL A 84 -13.03 4.78 14.26
C VAL A 84 -13.83 5.64 15.22
N LYS A 85 -13.36 5.76 16.47
CA LYS A 85 -13.94 6.66 17.48
C LYS A 85 -13.81 8.14 17.09
N ASN A 86 -12.67 8.56 16.56
CA ASN A 86 -12.41 9.95 16.15
C ASN A 86 -13.24 10.37 14.93
N CYS A 87 -13.47 9.49 13.97
CA CYS A 87 -14.29 9.76 12.78
C CYS A 87 -15.79 9.43 12.99
N GLY A 88 -16.21 9.06 14.20
CA GLY A 88 -17.61 8.74 14.51
C GLY A 88 -18.15 7.54 13.73
N GLY A 89 -17.33 6.52 13.50
CA GLY A 89 -17.65 5.33 12.69
C GLY A 89 -17.59 5.54 11.17
N LYS A 90 -17.43 6.78 10.70
CA LYS A 90 -17.45 7.13 9.28
C LYS A 90 -16.05 7.31 8.71
N LEU A 91 -15.41 6.20 8.30
CA LEU A 91 -14.04 6.21 7.79
C LEU A 91 -13.88 7.10 6.54
N HIS A 92 -14.93 7.21 5.71
CA HIS A 92 -14.97 8.10 4.55
C HIS A 92 -16.39 8.39 4.06
N ASP A 93 -16.60 9.60 3.52
CA ASP A 93 -17.78 10.00 2.74
C ASP A 93 -17.95 9.34 1.36
N LYS A 94 -16.87 8.83 0.74
CA LYS A 94 -16.82 8.49 -0.69
C LYS A 94 -15.96 7.28 -1.05
N LYS A 95 -14.77 7.10 -0.45
CA LYS A 95 -13.99 5.88 -0.68
C LYS A 95 -14.46 4.77 0.25
N TYR A 96 -15.46 4.01 -0.19
CA TYR A 96 -16.01 2.90 0.59
C TYR A 96 -15.06 1.69 0.63
N THR A 97 -14.03 1.65 -0.24
CA THR A 97 -12.92 0.71 -0.13
C THR A 97 -12.16 0.80 1.20
N GLU A 98 -12.14 1.97 1.87
CA GLU A 98 -11.49 2.11 3.19
C GLU A 98 -12.10 1.14 4.23
N TYR A 99 -13.44 1.06 4.28
CA TYR A 99 -14.14 0.10 5.15
C TYR A 99 -13.77 -1.33 4.76
N SER A 100 -13.84 -1.65 3.46
CA SER A 100 -13.54 -3.00 2.98
C SER A 100 -12.13 -3.48 3.33
N ARG A 101 -11.09 -2.63 3.17
CA ARG A 101 -9.72 -3.01 3.53
C ARG A 101 -9.57 -3.22 5.03
N VAL A 102 -10.09 -2.30 5.86
CA VAL A 102 -10.06 -2.43 7.33
C VAL A 102 -10.81 -3.69 7.78
N ILE A 103 -11.96 -4.00 7.18
CA ILE A 103 -12.72 -5.24 7.45
C ILE A 103 -11.87 -6.49 7.17
N VAL A 104 -11.16 -6.54 6.03
CA VAL A 104 -10.28 -7.66 5.68
C VAL A 104 -9.10 -7.76 6.66
N ALA A 105 -8.47 -6.65 7.02
CA ALA A 105 -7.35 -6.63 7.97
C ALA A 105 -7.79 -7.06 9.39
N LEU A 106 -8.92 -6.55 9.89
CA LEU A 106 -9.50 -6.97 11.18
C LEU A 106 -9.81 -8.47 11.19
N THR A 107 -10.40 -8.98 10.11
CA THR A 107 -10.70 -10.41 9.97
C THR A 107 -9.42 -11.27 9.96
N ALA A 108 -8.34 -10.78 9.33
CA ALA A 108 -7.05 -11.48 9.28
C ALA A 108 -6.43 -11.64 10.68
N ILE A 109 -6.65 -10.68 11.58
CA ILE A 109 -6.17 -10.71 12.98
C ILE A 109 -7.20 -11.23 13.99
N GLY A 110 -8.34 -11.75 13.51
CA GLY A 110 -9.39 -12.35 14.34
C GLY A 110 -10.30 -11.36 15.08
N LYS A 111 -10.23 -10.05 14.78
CA LYS A 111 -11.06 -9.00 15.38
C LYS A 111 -12.39 -8.85 14.63
N ASN A 112 -13.42 -8.40 15.36
CA ASN A 112 -14.79 -8.30 14.84
C ASN A 112 -15.06 -6.92 14.19
N PRO A 113 -15.17 -6.79 12.84
CA PRO A 113 -15.49 -5.52 12.20
C PRO A 113 -16.92 -5.02 12.45
N ALA A 114 -17.80 -5.85 13.04
CA ALA A 114 -19.16 -5.45 13.40
C ALA A 114 -19.24 -4.69 14.74
N ASP A 115 -18.17 -4.67 15.54
CA ASP A 115 -18.08 -3.90 16.79
C ASP A 115 -16.64 -3.44 17.02
N VAL A 116 -16.35 -2.21 16.56
CA VAL A 116 -15.04 -1.56 16.66
C VAL A 116 -15.25 -0.21 17.32
N ALA A 117 -14.75 -0.03 18.55
CA ALA A 117 -15.05 1.15 19.38
C ALA A 117 -16.57 1.50 19.50
N GLY A 118 -17.46 0.50 19.40
CA GLY A 118 -18.92 0.66 19.41
C GLY A 118 -19.57 0.96 18.05
N TYR A 119 -18.83 0.83 16.93
CA TYR A 119 -19.32 1.05 15.57
C TYR A 119 -19.24 -0.23 14.73
N ASN A 120 -20.26 -0.46 13.89
CA ASN A 120 -20.28 -1.56 12.94
C ASN A 120 -19.79 -1.10 11.56
N LEU A 121 -18.55 -1.44 11.21
CA LEU A 121 -17.89 -1.02 9.97
C LEU A 121 -18.49 -1.70 8.73
N LEU A 122 -19.10 -2.89 8.87
CA LEU A 122 -19.80 -3.57 7.77
C LEU A 122 -20.95 -2.72 7.24
N THR A 123 -21.63 -1.93 8.09
CA THR A 123 -22.80 -1.09 7.73
C THR A 123 -22.59 -0.24 6.48
N ALA A 124 -21.37 0.28 6.28
CA ALA A 124 -21.03 1.07 5.09
C ALA A 124 -21.20 0.28 3.78
N ILE A 125 -20.80 -1.00 3.76
CA ILE A 125 -20.98 -1.90 2.60
C ILE A 125 -22.47 -2.16 2.29
N GLY A 126 -23.38 -1.80 3.20
CA GLY A 126 -24.82 -1.78 2.96
C GLY A 126 -25.31 -0.65 2.03
N ASP A 127 -24.48 0.35 1.71
CA ASP A 127 -24.82 1.42 0.75
C ASP A 127 -24.28 1.12 -0.64
N TYR A 128 -25.17 0.80 -1.59
CA TYR A 128 -24.76 0.46 -2.94
C TYR A 128 -24.22 1.66 -3.72
N ASP A 129 -24.94 2.80 -3.65
CA ASP A 129 -24.66 3.98 -4.47
C ASP A 129 -23.30 4.59 -4.12
N ASN A 130 -22.98 4.65 -2.83
CA ASN A 130 -21.65 5.09 -2.37
C ASN A 130 -20.57 4.04 -2.62
N THR A 131 -20.87 2.74 -2.48
CA THR A 131 -19.87 1.69 -2.74
C THR A 131 -19.40 1.69 -4.20
N ILE A 132 -20.30 1.76 -5.18
CA ILE A 132 -19.93 1.74 -6.61
C ILE A 132 -19.28 3.03 -7.11
N TRP A 133 -19.18 4.08 -6.28
CA TRP A 133 -18.71 5.40 -6.72
C TRP A 133 -17.24 5.40 -7.17
N GLN A 134 -16.43 4.49 -6.64
CA GLN A 134 -15.02 4.30 -7.01
C GLN A 134 -14.80 3.40 -8.25
N GLY A 135 -15.80 3.25 -9.10
CA GLY A 135 -15.76 2.27 -10.19
C GLY A 135 -15.74 0.84 -9.65
N LEU A 136 -15.12 -0.10 -10.36
CA LEU A 136 -15.13 -1.52 -10.00
C LEU A 136 -14.40 -1.85 -8.69
N ASN A 137 -13.46 -1.02 -8.24
CA ASN A 137 -12.79 -1.21 -6.95
C ASN A 137 -13.78 -1.33 -5.78
N GLY A 138 -14.89 -0.57 -5.82
CA GLY A 138 -15.94 -0.60 -4.82
C GLY A 138 -16.61 -1.98 -4.63
N PRO A 139 -17.37 -2.49 -5.62
CA PRO A 139 -18.05 -3.78 -5.52
C PRO A 139 -17.09 -4.97 -5.36
N VAL A 140 -15.89 -4.90 -5.95
CA VAL A 140 -14.85 -5.93 -5.80
C VAL A 140 -14.40 -6.04 -4.35
N TRP A 141 -13.93 -4.94 -3.74
CA TRP A 141 -13.51 -4.96 -2.34
C TRP A 141 -14.66 -5.21 -1.37
N ALA A 142 -15.88 -4.76 -1.69
CA ALA A 142 -17.07 -5.06 -0.90
C ALA A 142 -17.36 -6.57 -0.82
N LEU A 143 -17.28 -7.30 -1.94
CA LEU A 143 -17.43 -8.76 -1.93
C LEU A 143 -16.29 -9.44 -1.17
N ILE A 144 -15.03 -9.07 -1.43
CA ILE A 144 -13.86 -9.61 -0.70
C ILE A 144 -14.01 -9.43 0.81
N ALA A 145 -14.42 -8.25 1.26
CA ALA A 145 -14.64 -7.93 2.67
C ALA A 145 -15.81 -8.70 3.30
N LEU A 146 -16.95 -8.82 2.61
CA LEU A 146 -18.08 -9.63 3.08
C LEU A 146 -17.72 -11.12 3.15
N ASP A 147 -16.89 -11.59 2.22
CA ASP A 147 -16.59 -13.00 2.08
C ASP A 147 -15.42 -13.49 2.92
N SER A 148 -14.60 -12.57 3.45
CA SER A 148 -13.43 -12.91 4.24
C SER A 148 -13.77 -13.62 5.55
N GLY A 149 -14.63 -13.00 6.36
CA GLY A 149 -15.21 -13.61 7.56
C GLY A 149 -16.52 -14.36 7.30
N GLY A 150 -16.98 -14.40 6.05
CA GLY A 150 -18.29 -14.96 5.70
C GLY A 150 -19.46 -14.16 6.25
N TYR A 151 -19.31 -12.85 6.41
CA TYR A 151 -20.31 -11.95 6.98
C TYR A 151 -21.62 -11.97 6.19
N GLU A 152 -22.72 -11.79 6.92
CA GLU A 152 -24.04 -11.55 6.33
C GLU A 152 -24.11 -10.16 5.69
N MET A 153 -25.03 -9.97 4.74
CA MET A 153 -25.19 -8.69 4.06
C MET A 153 -25.69 -7.61 5.05
N PRO A 154 -24.89 -6.57 5.37
CA PRO A 154 -25.26 -5.54 6.31
C PRO A 154 -26.44 -4.70 5.81
N GLN A 155 -27.35 -4.37 6.74
CA GLN A 155 -28.45 -3.46 6.48
C GLN A 155 -28.01 -2.03 6.83
N ASN A 156 -28.28 -1.08 5.94
CA ASN A 156 -28.01 0.34 6.13
C ASN A 156 -29.30 1.11 5.83
N SER A 157 -29.97 1.58 6.89
CA SER A 157 -31.24 2.33 6.77
C SER A 157 -31.09 3.69 6.09
N ASP A 158 -29.86 4.22 6.04
CA ASP A 158 -29.55 5.56 5.56
C ASP A 158 -29.09 5.52 4.09
N ALA A 159 -28.79 4.32 3.57
CA ALA A 159 -28.45 4.09 2.18
C ALA A 159 -29.63 4.42 1.25
N LYS A 160 -29.38 5.27 0.26
CA LYS A 160 -30.36 5.56 -0.81
C LYS A 160 -30.74 4.31 -1.59
N THR A 161 -29.77 3.44 -1.83
CA THR A 161 -29.96 2.12 -2.45
C THR A 161 -29.30 1.08 -1.54
N GLN A 162 -30.11 0.28 -0.84
CA GLN A 162 -29.61 -0.83 -0.03
C GLN A 162 -28.90 -1.86 -0.91
N ALA A 163 -27.63 -2.11 -0.62
CA ALA A 163 -26.82 -3.07 -1.33
C ALA A 163 -27.23 -4.52 -1.04
N THR A 164 -26.87 -5.39 -1.97
CA THR A 164 -26.91 -6.85 -1.83
C THR A 164 -25.68 -7.43 -2.52
N ARG A 165 -25.26 -8.65 -2.14
CA ARG A 165 -24.26 -9.42 -2.90
C ARG A 165 -24.60 -9.49 -4.39
N GLU A 166 -25.88 -9.66 -4.72
CA GLU A 166 -26.39 -9.71 -6.08
C GLU A 166 -26.13 -8.42 -6.88
N LEU A 167 -26.33 -7.25 -6.26
CA LEU A 167 -26.09 -5.95 -6.90
C LEU A 167 -24.59 -5.71 -7.16
N TYR A 168 -23.70 -6.21 -6.30
CA TYR A 168 -22.25 -6.13 -6.52
C TYR A 168 -21.76 -7.13 -7.57
N LEU A 169 -22.26 -8.38 -7.55
CA LEU A 169 -21.97 -9.37 -8.59
C LEU A 169 -22.43 -8.87 -9.96
N ASN A 170 -23.68 -8.44 -10.09
CA ASN A 170 -24.21 -7.93 -11.34
C ASN A 170 -23.43 -6.69 -11.81
N ARG A 171 -23.03 -5.78 -10.92
CA ARG A 171 -22.18 -4.64 -11.30
C ARG A 171 -20.84 -5.10 -11.90
N ILE A 172 -20.18 -6.09 -11.30
CA ILE A 172 -18.92 -6.61 -11.85
C ILE A 172 -19.16 -7.23 -13.24
N LEU A 173 -20.19 -8.08 -13.38
CA LEU A 173 -20.50 -8.74 -14.65
C LEU A 173 -20.95 -7.76 -15.75
N GLU A 174 -21.73 -6.73 -15.42
CA GLU A 174 -22.18 -5.68 -16.35
C GLU A 174 -21.03 -4.83 -16.91
N CYS A 175 -19.95 -4.68 -16.15
CA CYS A 175 -18.75 -3.93 -16.54
C CYS A 175 -17.70 -4.77 -17.28
N GLN A 176 -17.97 -6.03 -17.59
CA GLN A 176 -17.04 -6.87 -18.35
C GLN A 176 -16.89 -6.34 -19.78
N LEU A 177 -15.65 -6.16 -20.20
CA LEU A 177 -15.32 -5.60 -21.52
C LEU A 177 -15.46 -6.66 -22.63
N PRO A 178 -15.62 -6.25 -23.91
CA PRO A 178 -15.84 -7.19 -25.02
C PRO A 178 -14.70 -8.19 -25.31
N ASP A 179 -13.49 -7.91 -24.81
CA ASP A 179 -12.30 -8.76 -24.84
C ASP A 179 -12.24 -9.75 -23.65
N GLY A 180 -13.14 -9.63 -22.68
CA GLY A 180 -13.35 -10.55 -21.57
C GLY A 180 -12.78 -10.09 -20.22
N GLY A 181 -11.95 -9.05 -20.16
CA GLY A 181 -11.44 -8.53 -18.88
C GLY A 181 -12.26 -7.35 -18.34
N TRP A 182 -11.65 -6.57 -17.46
CA TRP A 182 -12.24 -5.39 -16.81
C TRP A 182 -11.26 -4.23 -16.75
N SER A 183 -11.79 -3.01 -16.63
CA SER A 183 -11.04 -1.80 -16.28
C SER A 183 -11.80 -1.00 -15.23
N LEU A 184 -11.15 -0.05 -14.55
CA LEU A 184 -11.72 0.63 -13.38
C LEU A 184 -13.12 1.23 -13.60
N PHE A 185 -13.37 1.82 -14.78
CA PHE A 185 -14.65 2.43 -15.16
C PHE A 185 -15.25 1.87 -16.46
N GLY A 186 -14.69 0.77 -17.00
CA GLY A 186 -15.17 0.14 -18.24
C GLY A 186 -16.63 -0.29 -18.15
N GLY A 187 -17.43 -0.03 -19.19
CA GLY A 187 -18.85 -0.33 -19.22
C GLY A 187 -19.71 0.53 -18.27
N THR A 188 -19.15 1.55 -17.63
CA THR A 188 -19.89 2.47 -16.75
C THR A 188 -20.24 3.78 -17.45
N ALA A 189 -21.16 4.55 -16.87
CA ALA A 189 -21.48 5.90 -17.36
C ALA A 189 -20.34 6.95 -17.16
N ALA A 190 -19.24 6.56 -16.49
CA ALA A 190 -18.03 7.36 -16.29
C ALA A 190 -16.85 6.85 -17.12
N GLU A 191 -17.08 6.02 -18.13
CA GLU A 191 -16.05 5.48 -19.02
C GLU A 191 -15.36 6.59 -19.85
N GLU A 192 -14.05 6.71 -19.72
CA GLU A 192 -13.20 7.49 -20.62
C GLU A 192 -12.44 6.57 -21.60
N SER A 193 -11.77 7.12 -22.61
CA SER A 193 -11.18 6.30 -23.70
C SER A 193 -10.10 5.31 -23.27
N GLY A 194 -9.50 5.49 -22.08
CA GLY A 194 -8.57 4.52 -21.49
C GLY A 194 -9.26 3.33 -20.82
N ASN A 195 -10.57 3.42 -20.55
CA ASN A 195 -11.32 2.41 -19.82
C ASN A 195 -11.99 1.36 -20.73
N SER A 196 -11.95 1.52 -22.05
CA SER A 196 -12.45 0.53 -23.01
C SER A 196 -11.48 -0.63 -23.29
N VAL A 197 -10.35 -0.69 -22.58
CA VAL A 197 -9.31 -1.72 -22.68
C VAL A 197 -9.18 -2.44 -21.34
N SER A 198 -9.05 -3.77 -21.35
CA SER A 198 -8.83 -4.54 -20.13
C SER A 198 -7.53 -4.16 -19.43
N ASP A 199 -7.60 -4.08 -18.10
CA ASP A 199 -6.50 -3.76 -17.21
C ASP A 199 -6.18 -4.99 -16.33
N PRO A 200 -4.91 -5.44 -16.25
CA PRO A 200 -4.55 -6.66 -15.50
C PRO A 200 -4.84 -6.57 -14.00
N ASP A 201 -4.63 -5.42 -13.37
CA ASP A 201 -4.86 -5.21 -11.94
C ASP A 201 -6.35 -5.34 -11.62
N ILE A 202 -7.18 -4.55 -12.31
CA ILE A 202 -8.64 -4.57 -12.12
C ILE A 202 -9.24 -5.92 -12.51
N THR A 203 -8.72 -6.57 -13.55
CA THR A 203 -9.15 -7.93 -13.94
C THR A 203 -8.79 -8.96 -12.89
N GLY A 204 -7.56 -8.95 -12.37
CA GLY A 204 -7.12 -9.83 -11.28
C GLY A 204 -7.96 -9.62 -10.02
N MET A 205 -8.19 -8.38 -9.62
CA MET A 205 -9.03 -8.05 -8.45
C MET A 205 -10.50 -8.49 -8.64
N ALA A 206 -11.07 -8.30 -9.83
CA ALA A 206 -12.41 -8.81 -10.16
C ALA A 206 -12.48 -10.34 -10.05
N LEU A 207 -11.48 -11.05 -10.59
CA LEU A 207 -11.36 -12.50 -10.47
C LEU A 207 -11.26 -12.98 -9.01
N GLN A 208 -10.51 -12.28 -8.15
CA GLN A 208 -10.43 -12.57 -6.71
C GLN A 208 -11.82 -12.50 -6.03
N ALA A 209 -12.59 -11.43 -6.30
CA ALA A 209 -13.95 -11.29 -5.76
C ALA A 209 -14.93 -12.35 -6.31
N LEU A 210 -14.86 -12.66 -7.61
CA LEU A 210 -15.72 -13.65 -8.25
C LEU A 210 -15.39 -15.11 -7.87
N ALA A 211 -14.23 -15.37 -7.26
CA ALA A 211 -13.75 -16.73 -7.00
C ALA A 211 -14.64 -17.55 -6.05
N LYS A 212 -15.47 -16.91 -5.21
CA LYS A 212 -16.42 -17.62 -4.32
C LYS A 212 -17.73 -18.00 -4.99
N TYR A 213 -18.03 -17.43 -6.16
CA TYR A 213 -19.33 -17.49 -6.83
C TYR A 213 -19.30 -18.34 -8.12
N GLN A 214 -18.31 -19.25 -8.24
CA GLN A 214 -18.07 -20.10 -9.41
C GLN A 214 -19.12 -21.22 -9.60
N ASP A 215 -20.05 -21.37 -8.66
CA ASP A 215 -21.25 -22.21 -8.79
C ASP A 215 -22.30 -21.58 -9.74
N ARG A 216 -22.24 -20.26 -9.94
CA ARG A 216 -23.09 -19.51 -10.87
C ARG A 216 -22.57 -19.60 -12.31
N PRO A 217 -23.36 -20.08 -13.28
CA PRO A 217 -22.92 -20.22 -14.67
C PRO A 217 -22.42 -18.93 -15.32
N GLU A 218 -23.07 -17.80 -15.03
CA GLU A 218 -22.72 -16.47 -15.55
C GLU A 218 -21.38 -15.97 -15.00
N VAL A 219 -21.12 -16.13 -13.70
CA VAL A 219 -19.84 -15.79 -13.07
C VAL A 219 -18.72 -16.67 -13.60
N LYS A 220 -18.97 -17.99 -13.70
CA LYS A 220 -17.99 -18.94 -14.23
C LYS A 220 -17.64 -18.61 -15.68
N LYS A 221 -18.63 -18.31 -16.52
CA LYS A 221 -18.40 -17.89 -17.92
C LYS A 221 -17.51 -16.64 -17.99
N ALA A 222 -17.87 -15.59 -17.24
CA ALA A 222 -17.09 -14.35 -17.21
C ALA A 222 -15.65 -14.60 -16.73
N THR A 223 -15.47 -15.46 -15.72
CA THR A 223 -14.17 -15.91 -15.20
C THR A 223 -13.34 -16.63 -16.27
N GLU A 224 -13.94 -17.54 -17.04
CA GLU A 224 -13.26 -18.25 -18.13
C GLU A 224 -12.83 -17.30 -19.28
N GLU A 225 -13.68 -16.34 -19.64
CA GLU A 225 -13.38 -15.31 -20.64
C GLU A 225 -12.26 -14.36 -20.19
N ALA A 226 -12.29 -13.90 -18.93
CA ALA A 226 -11.25 -13.06 -18.34
C ALA A 226 -9.90 -13.78 -18.21
N LEU A 227 -9.88 -15.05 -17.79
CA LEU A 227 -8.64 -15.84 -17.74
C LEU A 227 -8.04 -16.05 -19.15
N ALA A 228 -8.87 -16.17 -20.19
CA ALA A 228 -8.40 -16.22 -21.57
C ALA A 228 -7.83 -14.87 -22.04
N CYS A 229 -8.49 -13.75 -21.70
CA CYS A 229 -8.02 -12.39 -21.95
C CYS A 229 -6.64 -12.15 -21.32
N MET A 230 -6.52 -12.41 -20.01
CA MET A 230 -5.28 -12.21 -19.26
C MET A 230 -4.15 -13.15 -19.72
N SER A 231 -4.47 -14.39 -20.09
CA SER A 231 -3.49 -15.31 -20.69
C SER A 231 -2.97 -14.81 -22.05
N ALA A 232 -3.76 -14.06 -22.81
CA ALA A 232 -3.36 -13.47 -24.08
C ALA A 232 -2.57 -12.14 -23.92
N MET A 233 -2.79 -11.41 -22.83
CA MET A 233 -2.11 -10.15 -22.50
C MET A 233 -0.77 -10.32 -21.75
N GLN A 234 -0.52 -11.50 -21.18
CA GLN A 234 0.67 -11.76 -20.36
C GLN A 234 1.96 -11.74 -21.20
N ASN A 235 3.00 -11.10 -20.65
CA ASN A 235 4.30 -10.92 -21.27
C ASN A 235 5.09 -12.23 -21.42
N GLU A 236 6.07 -12.26 -22.33
CA GLU A 236 6.94 -13.41 -22.61
C GLU A 236 7.80 -13.87 -21.41
N ASN A 237 7.94 -13.04 -20.37
CA ASN A 237 8.62 -13.35 -19.11
C ASN A 237 7.66 -13.81 -17.99
N GLY A 238 6.36 -13.93 -18.27
CA GLY A 238 5.33 -14.32 -17.31
C GLY A 238 4.68 -13.16 -16.53
N GLY A 239 5.18 -11.93 -16.66
CA GLY A 239 4.61 -10.74 -16.01
C GLY A 239 3.52 -10.05 -16.84
N TYR A 240 3.20 -8.83 -16.45
CA TYR A 240 2.26 -7.93 -17.13
C TYR A 240 2.82 -6.51 -17.22
N SER A 241 2.37 -5.77 -18.23
CA SER A 241 2.74 -4.36 -18.41
C SER A 241 1.53 -3.44 -18.40
N HIS A 242 1.67 -2.29 -17.76
CA HIS A 242 0.74 -1.18 -17.79
C HIS A 242 1.46 0.05 -18.36
N GLY A 243 0.83 0.84 -19.24
CA GLY A 243 1.44 2.02 -19.86
C GLY A 243 2.69 1.75 -20.75
N GLY A 244 3.06 0.49 -20.97
CA GLY A 244 4.27 0.08 -21.69
C GLY A 244 5.48 -0.27 -20.79
N ALA A 245 5.36 -0.10 -19.47
CA ALA A 245 6.33 -0.58 -18.49
C ALA A 245 5.79 -1.85 -17.79
N GLU A 246 6.69 -2.75 -17.39
CA GLU A 246 6.34 -3.89 -16.54
C GLU A 246 6.25 -3.45 -15.08
N ASN A 247 5.24 -3.92 -14.35
CA ASN A 247 5.07 -3.63 -12.93
C ASN A 247 4.73 -4.89 -12.11
N LEU A 248 4.99 -4.80 -10.81
CA LEU A 248 4.72 -5.90 -9.87
C LEU A 248 3.21 -6.10 -9.64
N GLU A 249 2.47 -5.02 -9.45
CA GLU A 249 1.09 -5.00 -8.96
C GLU A 249 0.14 -5.78 -9.89
N SER A 250 0.23 -5.59 -11.20
CA SER A 250 -0.49 -6.38 -12.21
C SER A 250 -0.25 -7.89 -12.04
N SER A 251 1.00 -8.29 -11.77
CA SER A 251 1.41 -9.69 -11.59
C SER A 251 0.94 -10.24 -10.24
N VAL A 252 0.96 -9.43 -9.18
CA VAL A 252 0.41 -9.72 -7.84
C VAL A 252 -1.09 -9.97 -7.91
N GLN A 253 -1.86 -9.10 -8.57
CA GLN A 253 -3.32 -9.24 -8.65
C GLN A 253 -3.72 -10.51 -9.39
N MET A 254 -3.02 -10.84 -10.48
CA MET A 254 -3.26 -12.06 -11.24
C MET A 254 -2.78 -13.33 -10.51
N LEU A 255 -1.63 -13.34 -9.85
CA LEU A 255 -1.19 -14.47 -9.03
C LEU A 255 -2.19 -14.76 -7.90
N THR A 256 -2.61 -13.71 -7.19
CA THR A 256 -3.60 -13.82 -6.10
C THR A 256 -4.95 -14.30 -6.62
N ALA A 257 -5.37 -13.86 -7.80
CA ALA A 257 -6.59 -14.35 -8.46
C ALA A 257 -6.55 -15.86 -8.77
N LEU A 258 -5.43 -16.37 -9.30
CA LEU A 258 -5.28 -17.81 -9.54
C LEU A 258 -5.38 -18.60 -8.22
N CYS A 259 -4.71 -18.14 -7.17
CA CYS A 259 -4.77 -18.77 -5.85
C CYS A 259 -6.19 -18.76 -5.24
N GLU A 260 -6.93 -17.64 -5.33
CA GLU A 260 -8.33 -17.56 -4.86
C GLU A 260 -9.29 -18.46 -5.65
N LEU A 261 -9.01 -18.68 -6.94
CA LEU A 261 -9.75 -19.58 -7.83
C LEU A 261 -9.37 -21.06 -7.66
N GLY A 262 -8.33 -21.38 -6.89
CA GLY A 262 -7.77 -22.73 -6.78
C GLY A 262 -7.07 -23.20 -8.06
N ILE A 263 -6.64 -22.28 -8.90
CA ILE A 263 -5.83 -22.53 -10.10
C ILE A 263 -4.36 -22.55 -9.69
N SER A 264 -3.61 -23.55 -10.16
CA SER A 264 -2.20 -23.71 -9.82
C SER A 264 -1.33 -22.63 -10.48
N ALA A 265 -0.25 -22.23 -9.82
CA ALA A 265 0.71 -21.25 -10.36
C ALA A 265 1.47 -21.76 -11.60
N ASP A 266 1.46 -23.07 -11.86
CA ASP A 266 2.01 -23.73 -13.05
C ASP A 266 0.94 -24.05 -14.12
N ASP A 267 -0.27 -23.47 -14.04
CA ASP A 267 -1.29 -23.60 -15.08
C ASP A 267 -0.74 -23.12 -16.43
N ALA A 268 -0.72 -24.02 -17.41
CA ALA A 268 -0.08 -23.80 -18.71
C ALA A 268 -0.60 -22.59 -19.51
N ARG A 269 -1.75 -22.01 -19.16
CA ARG A 269 -2.24 -20.74 -19.73
C ARG A 269 -1.37 -19.55 -19.28
N PHE A 270 -0.84 -19.60 -18.07
CA PHE A 270 -0.12 -18.54 -17.39
C PHE A 270 1.40 -18.77 -17.26
N VAL A 271 1.93 -19.78 -17.96
CA VAL A 271 3.37 -20.04 -18.07
C VAL A 271 3.88 -19.55 -19.43
N LYS A 272 4.78 -18.57 -19.45
CA LYS A 272 5.36 -17.99 -20.67
C LYS A 272 6.88 -18.20 -20.69
N ASN A 273 7.39 -18.83 -21.75
CA ASN A 273 8.79 -19.29 -21.88
C ASN A 273 9.35 -20.06 -20.68
N GLY A 274 8.50 -20.74 -19.91
CA GLY A 274 8.87 -21.48 -18.70
C GLY A 274 8.85 -20.67 -17.41
N ASN A 275 8.51 -19.39 -17.46
CA ASN A 275 8.31 -18.53 -16.28
C ASN A 275 6.84 -18.54 -15.87
N THR A 276 6.57 -18.69 -14.57
CA THR A 276 5.25 -18.56 -13.95
C THR A 276 4.97 -17.13 -13.50
N LEU A 277 3.72 -16.83 -13.09
CA LEU A 277 3.41 -15.57 -12.41
C LEU A 277 4.14 -15.40 -11.07
N LEU A 278 4.48 -16.50 -10.39
CA LEU A 278 5.29 -16.45 -9.17
C LEU A 278 6.75 -16.07 -9.47
N ASP A 279 7.32 -16.58 -10.57
CA ASP A 279 8.66 -16.18 -11.01
C ASP A 279 8.68 -14.70 -11.42
N ALA A 280 7.62 -14.22 -12.10
CA ALA A 280 7.46 -12.81 -12.43
C ALA A 280 7.41 -11.94 -11.18
N VAL A 281 6.55 -12.26 -10.20
CA VAL A 281 6.49 -11.55 -8.89
C VAL A 281 7.86 -11.55 -8.20
N LEU A 282 8.53 -12.70 -8.11
CA LEU A 282 9.84 -12.83 -7.47
C LEU A 282 10.96 -12.06 -8.20
N SER A 283 10.79 -11.70 -9.47
CA SER A 283 11.80 -10.95 -10.23
C SER A 283 11.93 -9.47 -9.79
N PHE A 284 10.92 -8.91 -9.14
CA PHE A 284 10.95 -7.55 -8.55
C PHE A 284 11.53 -7.53 -7.12
N ARG A 285 11.93 -8.69 -6.58
CA ARG A 285 12.36 -8.82 -5.19
C ARG A 285 13.84 -8.47 -5.02
N ASN A 286 14.12 -7.52 -4.12
CA ASN A 286 15.46 -7.13 -3.71
C ASN A 286 16.09 -8.16 -2.75
N SER A 287 17.41 -8.09 -2.59
CA SER A 287 18.17 -9.01 -1.72
C SER A 287 17.97 -8.79 -0.22
N ASP A 288 17.29 -7.71 0.19
CA ASP A 288 16.94 -7.40 1.58
C ASP A 288 15.51 -7.84 1.94
N GLY A 289 14.77 -8.43 1.00
CA GLY A 289 13.37 -8.83 1.17
C GLY A 289 12.35 -7.79 0.74
N SER A 290 12.75 -6.56 0.39
CA SER A 290 11.87 -5.55 -0.21
C SER A 290 11.56 -5.87 -1.68
N PHE A 291 10.62 -5.12 -2.28
CA PHE A 291 10.28 -5.21 -3.70
C PHE A 291 10.35 -3.84 -4.38
N GLN A 292 10.65 -3.85 -5.68
CA GLN A 292 10.60 -2.72 -6.60
C GLN A 292 9.19 -2.58 -7.21
N HIS A 293 8.84 -1.41 -7.78
CA HIS A 293 7.56 -1.22 -8.47
C HIS A 293 7.65 -1.63 -9.95
N THR A 294 8.62 -1.08 -10.68
CA THR A 294 8.94 -1.45 -12.07
C THR A 294 10.26 -2.23 -12.16
N SER A 295 10.44 -3.01 -13.23
CA SER A 295 11.68 -3.79 -13.45
C SER A 295 12.89 -2.95 -13.88
N ASN A 296 12.75 -1.62 -13.97
CA ASN A 296 13.84 -0.68 -14.23
C ASN A 296 14.20 0.19 -13.01
N ASP A 297 13.53 0.03 -11.87
CA ASP A 297 13.70 0.91 -10.71
C ASP A 297 15.00 0.59 -9.93
N SER A 298 15.56 1.61 -9.29
CA SER A 298 16.70 1.52 -8.36
C SER A 298 16.26 1.78 -6.91
N GLY A 299 15.46 0.89 -6.31
CA GLY A 299 15.14 0.97 -4.88
C GLY A 299 13.85 0.26 -4.43
N ASN A 300 13.42 0.52 -3.21
CA ASN A 300 12.33 -0.18 -2.53
C ASN A 300 11.01 0.60 -2.53
N SER A 301 9.95 -0.01 -3.04
CA SER A 301 8.57 0.48 -2.89
C SER A 301 7.87 -0.25 -1.75
N GLN A 302 7.42 0.50 -0.74
CA GLN A 302 6.72 -0.08 0.41
C GLN A 302 5.40 -0.74 -0.01
N MET A 303 4.62 -0.11 -0.90
CA MET A 303 3.39 -0.73 -1.43
C MET A 303 3.70 -2.02 -2.18
N SER A 304 4.69 -1.99 -3.08
CA SER A 304 5.09 -3.15 -3.87
C SER A 304 5.60 -4.28 -2.98
N THR A 305 6.31 -3.96 -1.90
CA THR A 305 6.76 -4.92 -0.88
C THR A 305 5.59 -5.58 -0.16
N GLU A 306 4.62 -4.80 0.32
CA GLU A 306 3.43 -5.33 1.00
C GLU A 306 2.55 -6.17 0.06
N GLN A 307 2.41 -5.75 -1.21
CA GLN A 307 1.64 -6.43 -2.23
C GLN A 307 2.30 -7.73 -2.71
N GLY A 308 3.59 -7.69 -3.06
CA GLY A 308 4.40 -8.86 -3.40
C GLY A 308 4.41 -9.89 -2.27
N PHE A 309 4.49 -9.42 -1.02
CA PHE A 309 4.43 -10.28 0.16
C PHE A 309 3.11 -11.04 0.28
N TYR A 310 1.95 -10.36 0.25
CA TYR A 310 0.69 -11.09 0.39
C TYR A 310 0.42 -12.04 -0.79
N ALA A 311 0.93 -11.74 -2.00
CA ALA A 311 0.81 -12.64 -3.15
C ALA A 311 1.67 -13.90 -2.99
N MET A 312 2.90 -13.77 -2.48
CA MET A 312 3.71 -14.94 -2.09
C MET A 312 3.00 -15.77 -1.02
N VAL A 313 2.42 -15.13 0.01
CA VAL A 313 1.61 -15.79 1.04
C VAL A 313 0.40 -16.50 0.44
N ALA A 314 -0.32 -15.88 -0.51
CA ALA A 314 -1.43 -16.52 -1.22
C ALA A 314 -0.98 -17.80 -1.95
N ALA A 315 0.16 -17.76 -2.65
CA ALA A 315 0.75 -18.90 -3.33
C ALA A 315 1.19 -20.02 -2.37
N GLN A 316 1.85 -19.68 -1.26
CA GLN A 316 2.24 -20.64 -0.22
C GLN A 316 1.01 -21.34 0.38
N ARG A 317 -0.02 -20.57 0.75
CA ARG A 317 -1.27 -21.10 1.32
C ARG A 317 -1.97 -22.05 0.36
N ALA A 318 -1.96 -21.75 -0.94
CA ALA A 318 -2.48 -22.65 -1.98
C ALA A 318 -1.68 -23.96 -2.10
N LEU A 319 -0.34 -23.89 -2.08
CA LEU A 319 0.56 -25.07 -2.12
C LEU A 319 0.43 -25.98 -0.88
N GLU A 320 0.12 -25.39 0.27
CA GLU A 320 -0.10 -26.11 1.54
C GLU A 320 -1.53 -26.63 1.70
N GLY A 321 -2.47 -26.26 0.82
CA GLY A 321 -3.89 -26.59 0.94
C GLY A 321 -4.59 -25.90 2.13
N LYS A 322 -4.05 -24.77 2.59
CA LYS A 322 -4.71 -23.90 3.59
C LYS A 322 -5.87 -23.16 2.92
N SER A 323 -6.69 -22.45 3.71
CA SER A 323 -7.66 -21.51 3.14
C SER A 323 -6.92 -20.41 2.35
N SER A 324 -7.58 -19.80 1.38
CA SER A 324 -6.96 -18.76 0.54
C SER A 324 -6.60 -17.49 1.34
N LEU A 325 -5.97 -16.51 0.70
CA LEU A 325 -5.53 -15.28 1.38
C LEU A 325 -6.72 -14.58 2.02
N TYR A 326 -7.77 -14.36 1.23
CA TYR A 326 -8.94 -13.61 1.64
C TYR A 326 -10.01 -14.44 2.35
N ARG A 327 -10.11 -15.76 2.15
CA ARG A 327 -11.13 -16.59 2.84
C ARG A 327 -10.63 -17.06 4.20
N MET A 328 -10.91 -16.29 5.23
CA MET A 328 -10.28 -16.37 6.55
C MET A 328 -10.97 -17.35 7.51
N SER A 329 -11.52 -18.45 7.01
CA SER A 329 -12.24 -19.46 7.80
C SER A 329 -11.35 -20.27 8.77
N ASP A 330 -10.04 -20.14 8.65
CA ASP A 330 -9.00 -20.70 9.54
C ASP A 330 -8.28 -19.62 10.36
N SER A 331 -8.76 -18.37 10.34
CA SER A 331 -8.22 -17.28 11.16
C SER A 331 -8.51 -17.56 12.64
N PRO A 332 -7.52 -17.40 13.55
CA PRO A 332 -7.74 -17.61 14.97
C PRO A 332 -8.67 -16.53 15.53
N VAL A 333 -9.85 -16.92 16.00
CA VAL A 333 -10.72 -16.04 16.78
C VAL A 333 -10.04 -15.76 18.12
N SER A 334 -9.43 -14.58 18.25
CA SER A 334 -8.71 -14.15 19.44
C SER A 334 -9.69 -13.59 20.49
N ALA A 335 -9.49 -13.94 21.76
CA ALA A 335 -10.41 -13.60 22.85
C ALA A 335 -9.88 -12.46 23.73
N GLU A 336 -10.73 -11.45 23.90
CA GLU A 336 -10.65 -10.30 24.83
C GLU A 336 -9.48 -9.32 24.71
N ASP A 337 -9.82 -8.04 24.90
CA ASP A 337 -8.96 -6.87 24.68
C ASP A 337 -8.24 -6.42 25.95
N GLY A 338 -7.11 -5.74 25.78
CA GLY A 338 -6.38 -5.09 26.87
C GLY A 338 -5.81 -3.74 26.42
N GLU A 339 -6.31 -2.64 27.03
CA GLU A 339 -5.79 -1.29 26.85
C GLU A 339 -4.31 -1.19 27.25
N THR A 340 -3.47 -0.48 26.49
CA THR A 340 -2.37 0.29 27.07
C THR A 340 -2.14 1.65 26.41
N ASP A 341 -2.02 2.61 27.31
CA ASP A 341 -1.76 4.05 27.23
C ASP A 341 -0.68 4.55 26.25
N ASN A 342 -0.81 5.83 25.88
CA ASN A 342 -0.01 6.51 24.85
C ASN A 342 0.86 7.62 25.49
N ALA A 343 2.18 7.40 25.71
CA ALA A 343 3.15 8.47 26.00
C ALA A 343 4.63 8.02 26.08
N ALA A 344 5.26 7.72 24.93
CA ALA A 344 6.72 7.77 24.80
C ALA A 344 7.11 8.10 23.35
N GLY A 345 8.21 8.81 23.14
CA GLY A 345 8.76 9.06 21.80
C GLY A 345 9.16 7.77 21.08
N LEU A 346 9.13 7.79 19.76
CA LEU A 346 9.33 6.58 18.94
C LEU A 346 10.73 5.96 19.14
N PRO A 347 10.84 4.64 19.38
CA PRO A 347 12.13 3.97 19.53
C PRO A 347 13.08 4.20 18.35
N GLY A 348 14.36 4.46 18.65
CA GLY A 348 15.39 4.73 17.64
C GLY A 348 15.33 6.13 17.01
N LYS A 349 14.36 6.97 17.36
CA LYS A 349 14.16 8.32 16.81
C LYS A 349 14.45 9.38 17.88
N HIS A 350 14.45 10.66 17.50
CA HIS A 350 14.56 11.75 18.48
C HIS A 350 13.38 11.71 19.46
N ALA A 351 13.62 11.90 20.76
CA ALA A 351 12.63 11.65 21.82
C ALA A 351 11.32 12.47 21.72
N ASP A 352 11.37 13.62 21.05
CA ASP A 352 10.22 14.49 20.78
C ASP A 352 9.46 14.16 19.47
N VAL A 353 9.95 13.20 18.67
CA VAL A 353 9.31 12.80 17.40
C VAL A 353 8.14 11.85 17.69
N SER A 354 7.00 12.16 17.09
CA SER A 354 5.76 11.39 17.23
C SER A 354 5.03 11.28 15.89
N VAL A 355 4.38 10.13 15.64
CA VAL A 355 3.53 9.94 14.47
C VAL A 355 2.37 10.94 14.52
N LYS A 356 2.05 11.59 13.40
CA LYS A 356 0.79 12.33 13.30
C LYS A 356 -0.36 11.36 13.04
N PRO A 357 -1.37 11.30 13.94
CA PRO A 357 -2.52 10.46 13.71
C PRO A 357 -3.31 10.98 12.49
N LEU A 358 -4.03 10.07 11.85
CA LEU A 358 -5.01 10.42 10.84
C LEU A 358 -6.19 11.14 11.50
N THR A 359 -6.39 12.41 11.14
CA THR A 359 -7.48 13.27 11.64
C THR A 359 -8.49 13.62 10.55
N LYS A 360 -8.12 13.51 9.27
CA LYS A 360 -8.98 13.77 8.10
C LYS A 360 -8.88 12.64 7.06
N PRO A 361 -9.16 11.39 7.44
CA PRO A 361 -9.12 10.29 6.48
C PRO A 361 -9.99 10.57 5.25
N GLY A 362 -9.51 10.13 4.09
CA GLY A 362 -10.26 10.32 2.85
C GLY A 362 -10.29 11.74 2.30
N VAL A 363 -9.58 12.70 2.92
CA VAL A 363 -9.39 14.01 2.31
C VAL A 363 -8.73 13.85 0.94
N THR A 364 -9.30 14.52 -0.05
CA THR A 364 -8.89 14.50 -1.44
C THR A 364 -9.31 15.83 -2.07
N PHE A 365 -8.76 16.17 -3.23
CA PHE A 365 -8.99 17.44 -3.89
C PHE A 365 -9.31 17.20 -5.37
N ALA A 366 -10.19 18.01 -5.96
CA ALA A 366 -10.68 17.78 -7.32
C ALA A 366 -9.58 17.95 -8.37
N ASP A 367 -8.57 18.76 -8.08
CA ASP A 367 -7.42 19.08 -8.93
C ASP A 367 -6.25 18.09 -8.82
N ILE A 368 -6.38 17.02 -8.01
CA ILE A 368 -5.40 15.94 -7.92
C ILE A 368 -5.93 14.58 -8.40
N ALA A 369 -7.16 14.52 -8.91
CA ALA A 369 -7.74 13.28 -9.41
C ALA A 369 -6.94 12.73 -10.61
N GLY A 370 -6.33 11.55 -10.44
CA GLY A 370 -5.45 10.95 -11.45
C GLY A 370 -4.05 11.56 -11.53
N HIS A 371 -3.69 12.45 -10.59
CA HIS A 371 -2.34 13.01 -10.48
C HIS A 371 -1.38 11.97 -9.86
N SER A 372 -0.15 11.84 -10.36
CA SER A 372 0.83 10.84 -9.87
C SER A 372 1.04 10.91 -8.35
N ASN A 373 1.26 12.11 -7.81
CA ASN A 373 1.42 12.33 -6.36
C ASN A 373 0.09 12.34 -5.55
N GLN A 374 -1.05 11.91 -6.11
CA GLN A 374 -2.35 11.96 -5.42
C GLN A 374 -2.27 11.24 -4.06
N LEU A 375 -1.72 10.03 -4.00
CA LEU A 375 -1.60 9.24 -2.77
C LEU A 375 -0.81 9.98 -1.68
N ALA A 376 0.33 10.56 -2.03
CA ALA A 376 1.19 11.30 -1.10
C ALA A 376 0.48 12.55 -0.55
N ILE A 377 -0.21 13.29 -1.42
CA ILE A 377 -0.99 14.48 -1.05
C ILE A 377 -2.12 14.10 -0.08
N GLU A 378 -2.90 13.08 -0.40
CA GLU A 378 -4.02 12.60 0.42
C GLU A 378 -3.54 12.08 1.78
N ALA A 379 -2.46 11.28 1.82
CA ALA A 379 -1.94 10.70 3.05
C ALA A 379 -1.38 11.74 4.02
N LEU A 380 -0.67 12.76 3.53
CA LEU A 380 -0.18 13.85 4.38
C LEU A 380 -1.30 14.82 4.78
N ALA A 381 -2.27 15.07 3.90
CA ALA A 381 -3.44 15.88 4.23
C ALA A 381 -4.35 15.20 5.26
N ALA A 382 -4.47 13.88 5.22
CA ALA A 382 -5.24 13.11 6.19
C ALA A 382 -4.64 13.16 7.61
N ARG A 383 -3.35 13.50 7.73
CA ARG A 383 -2.62 13.72 8.99
C ARG A 383 -2.44 15.22 9.33
N GLU A 384 -3.11 16.11 8.57
CA GLU A 384 -3.01 17.59 8.65
C GLU A 384 -1.60 18.19 8.51
N ILE A 385 -0.67 17.40 7.97
CA ILE A 385 0.73 17.78 7.72
C ILE A 385 0.77 18.87 6.65
N ILE A 386 0.08 18.65 5.54
CA ILE A 386 -0.11 19.61 4.44
C ILE A 386 -1.61 19.79 4.17
N ASN A 387 -2.09 21.02 3.98
CA ASN A 387 -3.50 21.26 3.67
C ASN A 387 -3.65 21.81 2.24
N GLY A 388 -4.82 21.58 1.63
CA GLY A 388 -5.18 22.24 0.37
C GLY A 388 -5.30 23.76 0.53
N LYS A 389 -5.26 24.48 -0.60
CA LYS A 389 -5.49 25.93 -0.63
C LYS A 389 -6.96 26.30 -0.42
N SER A 390 -7.87 25.37 -0.69
CA SER A 390 -9.28 25.44 -0.33
C SER A 390 -9.78 24.07 0.16
N ALA A 391 -11.09 23.93 0.41
CA ALA A 391 -11.70 22.65 0.73
C ALA A 391 -11.62 21.64 -0.43
N ASP A 392 -11.69 22.12 -1.68
CA ASP A 392 -11.81 21.28 -2.89
C ASP A 392 -10.56 21.30 -3.79
N ALA A 393 -9.57 22.16 -3.51
CA ALA A 393 -8.36 22.32 -4.34
C ALA A 393 -7.07 22.32 -3.52
N PHE A 394 -6.10 21.51 -3.96
CA PHE A 394 -4.77 21.41 -3.38
C PHE A 394 -3.76 22.39 -3.98
N ASP A 395 -3.92 22.70 -5.28
CA ASP A 395 -3.01 23.40 -6.16
C ASP A 395 -1.62 22.70 -6.23
N PRO A 396 -1.51 21.55 -6.92
CA PRO A 396 -0.32 20.71 -6.92
C PRO A 396 0.91 21.38 -7.54
N ASP A 397 0.72 22.10 -8.65
CA ASP A 397 1.80 22.73 -9.42
C ASP A 397 2.30 24.06 -8.85
N ALA A 398 1.60 24.65 -7.87
CA ALA A 398 2.08 25.88 -7.25
C ALA A 398 3.33 25.65 -6.39
N THR A 399 4.16 26.68 -6.32
CA THR A 399 5.38 26.70 -5.49
C THR A 399 5.06 26.94 -4.02
N MET A 400 6.07 26.78 -3.16
CA MET A 400 5.98 26.97 -1.71
C MET A 400 7.05 27.93 -1.19
N THR A 401 6.72 28.63 -0.11
CA THR A 401 7.69 29.43 0.65
C THR A 401 8.52 28.58 1.62
N ARG A 402 9.72 29.06 1.96
CA ARG A 402 10.60 28.45 2.98
C ARG A 402 9.90 28.30 4.35
N ALA A 403 9.04 29.26 4.73
CA ALA A 403 8.25 29.19 5.96
C ALA A 403 7.14 28.14 5.92
N GLU A 404 6.42 27.99 4.81
CA GLU A 404 5.43 26.93 4.66
C GLU A 404 6.06 25.55 4.73
N TYR A 405 7.20 25.34 4.07
CA TYR A 405 7.86 24.04 4.12
C TYR A 405 8.39 23.73 5.53
N ALA A 406 8.96 24.71 6.24
CA ALA A 406 9.34 24.54 7.64
C ALA A 406 8.15 24.15 8.54
N ALA A 407 6.97 24.72 8.31
CA ALA A 407 5.75 24.36 9.03
C ALA A 407 5.26 22.94 8.72
N ILE A 408 5.36 22.49 7.47
CA ILE A 408 4.98 21.13 7.08
C ILE A 408 5.93 20.11 7.73
N VAL A 409 7.25 20.32 7.69
CA VAL A 409 8.22 19.38 8.29
C VAL A 409 8.05 19.29 9.82
N VAL A 410 7.84 20.41 10.51
CA VAL A 410 7.59 20.41 11.97
C VAL A 410 6.30 19.68 12.32
N LYS A 411 5.25 19.80 11.49
CA LYS A 411 4.02 19.01 11.65
C LYS A 411 4.27 17.53 11.39
N ALA A 412 4.97 17.18 10.31
CA ALA A 412 5.26 15.80 9.91
C ALA A 412 5.89 15.00 11.06
N LEU A 413 6.90 15.57 11.73
CA LEU A 413 7.64 14.91 12.82
C LEU A 413 6.94 15.00 14.19
N GLY A 414 5.76 15.63 14.27
CA GLY A 414 5.02 15.74 15.54
C GLY A 414 5.63 16.66 16.59
N LEU A 415 6.61 17.49 16.23
CA LEU A 415 7.49 18.18 17.19
C LEU A 415 6.75 19.20 18.08
N PRO A 416 7.12 19.32 19.37
CA PRO A 416 6.57 20.32 20.27
C PRO A 416 7.09 21.72 19.92
N MET A 417 6.17 22.68 19.82
CA MET A 417 6.48 24.05 19.41
C MET A 417 7.46 24.73 20.37
N LYS A 418 8.44 25.45 19.81
CA LYS A 418 9.37 26.34 20.53
C LYS A 418 9.12 27.79 20.08
N GLU A 419 9.10 28.71 21.05
CA GLU A 419 8.86 30.15 20.81
C GLU A 419 10.11 31.04 20.99
N GLU A 420 11.30 30.45 21.10
CA GLU A 420 12.55 31.21 21.17
C GLU A 420 12.91 31.80 19.80
N ALA A 421 12.72 33.11 19.64
CA ALA A 421 13.10 33.81 18.41
C ALA A 421 14.60 33.63 18.09
N LYS A 422 14.90 33.18 16.86
CA LYS A 422 16.27 33.08 16.32
C LYS A 422 16.54 34.04 15.16
N PHE A 423 15.52 34.45 14.42
CA PHE A 423 15.65 35.32 13.24
C PHE A 423 14.82 36.60 13.42
N GLU A 424 15.33 37.72 12.89
CA GLU A 424 14.70 39.05 12.97
C GLU A 424 13.52 39.20 12.01
N ASP A 425 13.52 38.44 10.90
CA ASP A 425 12.48 38.40 9.88
C ASP A 425 11.38 37.36 10.15
N ALA A 426 11.41 36.72 11.33
CA ALA A 426 10.31 35.91 11.86
C ALA A 426 9.87 36.46 13.22
N THR A 427 8.73 37.17 13.26
CA THR A 427 8.24 37.87 14.44
C THR A 427 7.04 37.16 15.08
N LYS A 428 6.76 37.40 16.37
CA LYS A 428 5.64 36.73 17.08
C LYS A 428 4.24 36.97 16.49
N THR A 429 4.08 37.93 15.59
CA THR A 429 2.83 38.18 14.86
C THR A 429 2.68 37.33 13.59
N ASP A 430 3.75 36.70 13.11
CA ASP A 430 3.74 35.86 11.92
C ASP A 430 3.25 34.45 12.24
N TRP A 431 2.32 33.93 11.42
CA TRP A 431 1.75 32.59 11.63
C TRP A 431 2.81 31.47 11.60
N PHE A 432 3.91 31.69 10.87
CA PHE A 432 5.03 30.75 10.75
C PHE A 432 6.04 30.84 11.90
N PHE A 433 5.95 31.84 12.79
CA PHE A 433 6.90 32.06 13.88
C PHE A 433 7.19 30.81 14.74
N PRO A 434 6.20 30.10 15.31
CA PRO A 434 6.51 28.93 16.12
C PRO A 434 7.13 27.82 15.27
N PHE A 435 6.71 27.66 14.02
CA PHE A 435 7.22 26.62 13.12
C PHE A 435 8.68 26.85 12.72
N VAL A 436 9.05 28.06 12.31
CA VAL A 436 10.42 28.42 11.94
C VAL A 436 11.36 28.25 13.13
N ASN A 437 11.00 28.78 14.31
CA ASN A 437 11.85 28.64 15.50
C ASN A 437 11.94 27.19 16.00
N THR A 438 10.87 26.40 15.88
CA THR A 438 10.90 24.95 16.15
C THR A 438 11.84 24.24 15.18
N ALA A 439 11.67 24.42 13.86
CA ALA A 439 12.52 23.81 12.85
C ALA A 439 14.01 24.17 13.05
N CYS A 440 14.30 25.42 13.44
CA CYS A 440 15.67 25.86 13.75
C CYS A 440 16.21 25.17 15.02
N SER A 441 15.40 25.04 16.07
CA SER A 441 15.83 24.41 17.33
C SER A 441 16.15 22.91 17.20
N TYR A 442 15.49 22.22 16.27
CA TYR A 442 15.77 20.81 15.93
C TYR A 442 16.80 20.67 14.79
N GLY A 443 17.42 21.77 14.32
CA GLY A 443 18.46 21.74 13.28
C GLY A 443 17.97 21.45 11.86
N ILE A 444 16.65 21.46 11.63
CA ILE A 444 16.02 21.18 10.34
C ILE A 444 16.32 22.32 9.35
N ILE A 445 16.24 23.58 9.79
CA ILE A 445 16.55 24.75 8.98
C ILE A 445 17.79 25.50 9.47
N ASN A 446 18.42 26.23 8.55
CA ASN A 446 19.35 27.32 8.83
C ASN A 446 18.80 28.62 8.23
N GLY A 447 19.23 29.76 8.77
CA GLY A 447 19.05 31.06 8.13
C GLY A 447 19.88 31.20 6.84
N ILE A 448 19.56 32.21 6.04
CA ILE A 448 20.44 32.70 4.96
C ILE A 448 21.57 33.57 5.52
N SER A 449 21.43 34.05 6.75
CA SER A 449 22.47 34.68 7.57
C SER A 449 22.34 34.23 9.03
N GLU A 450 23.13 34.81 9.95
CA GLU A 450 22.98 34.56 11.40
C GLU A 450 21.66 35.11 11.97
N THR A 451 21.02 36.09 11.30
CA THR A 451 19.82 36.80 11.80
C THR A 451 18.62 36.76 10.86
N GLU A 452 18.73 36.22 9.65
CA GLU A 452 17.69 36.26 8.60
C GLU A 452 17.41 34.87 8.03
N PHE A 453 16.13 34.51 7.90
CA PHE A 453 15.69 33.21 7.36
C PHE A 453 15.13 33.28 5.92
N ASN A 454 14.68 34.45 5.47
CA ASN A 454 13.87 34.66 4.28
C ASN A 454 12.62 33.75 4.24
N PRO A 455 11.64 33.94 5.15
CA PRO A 455 10.46 33.08 5.27
C PRO A 455 9.58 33.08 4.02
N ASN A 456 9.48 34.22 3.32
CA ASN A 456 8.60 34.42 2.17
C ASN A 456 9.25 34.08 0.83
N GLY A 457 10.56 33.79 0.80
CA GLY A 457 11.23 33.33 -0.41
C GLY A 457 10.73 31.96 -0.85
N THR A 458 10.53 31.76 -2.16
CA THR A 458 10.24 30.43 -2.71
C THR A 458 11.38 29.48 -2.38
N ILE A 459 11.04 28.25 -1.98
CA ILE A 459 12.05 27.23 -1.69
C ILE A 459 12.48 26.50 -2.96
N THR A 460 13.80 26.33 -3.13
CA THR A 460 14.38 25.56 -4.22
C THR A 460 14.47 24.06 -3.89
N ARG A 461 14.56 23.22 -4.92
CA ARG A 461 14.63 21.76 -4.79
C ARG A 461 15.84 21.31 -3.95
N GLU A 462 17.00 21.98 -4.05
CA GLU A 462 18.17 21.66 -3.22
C GLU A 462 18.00 22.05 -1.73
N GLU A 463 17.28 23.13 -1.43
CA GLU A 463 16.94 23.53 -0.06
C GLU A 463 15.95 22.56 0.58
N ALA A 464 14.93 22.13 -0.19
CA ALA A 464 13.97 21.13 0.25
C ALA A 464 14.64 19.78 0.56
N ALA A 465 15.58 19.34 -0.27
CA ALA A 465 16.37 18.13 -0.02
C ALA A 465 17.19 18.22 1.27
N VAL A 466 17.86 19.35 1.52
CA VAL A 466 18.63 19.57 2.77
C VAL A 466 17.74 19.54 4.01
N MET A 467 16.59 20.20 3.96
CA MET A 467 15.62 20.16 5.06
C MET A 467 15.04 18.76 5.26
N THR A 468 14.74 18.01 4.19
CA THR A 468 14.25 16.62 4.27
C THR A 468 15.29 15.69 4.89
N ALA A 469 16.54 15.74 4.45
CA ALA A 469 17.62 14.92 5.01
C ALA A 469 17.84 15.21 6.51
N ARG A 470 17.70 16.47 6.95
CA ARG A 470 17.80 16.81 8.38
C ARG A 470 16.61 16.29 9.19
N ALA A 471 15.41 16.31 8.61
CA ALA A 471 14.22 15.71 9.22
C ALA A 471 14.37 14.18 9.34
N ALA A 472 14.77 13.51 8.26
CA ALA A 472 15.06 12.09 8.20
C ALA A 472 16.04 11.63 9.30
N LYS A 473 17.07 12.44 9.61
CA LYS A 473 18.01 12.17 10.70
C LYS A 473 17.35 12.19 12.09
N LEU A 474 16.39 13.09 12.34
CA LEU A 474 15.59 13.08 13.58
C LEU A 474 14.65 11.88 13.64
N CYS A 475 14.21 11.40 12.47
CA CYS A 475 13.41 10.20 12.31
C CYS A 475 14.21 8.88 12.44
N GLY A 476 15.52 8.94 12.70
CA GLY A 476 16.38 7.78 12.92
C GLY A 476 17.09 7.24 11.67
N MET A 477 16.90 7.85 10.49
CA MET A 477 17.56 7.42 9.25
C MET A 477 19.05 7.78 9.25
N ASN A 478 19.89 6.92 8.64
CA ASN A 478 21.29 7.23 8.42
C ASN A 478 21.48 8.12 7.19
N THR A 479 21.53 9.43 7.42
CA THR A 479 21.63 10.45 6.37
C THR A 479 23.07 10.87 6.04
N GLU A 480 24.06 10.14 6.54
CA GLU A 480 25.48 10.43 6.30
C GLU A 480 26.01 9.54 5.18
N LEU A 481 26.59 10.18 4.17
CA LEU A 481 27.12 9.55 2.96
C LEU A 481 28.63 9.75 2.86
N GLU A 482 29.32 8.68 2.48
CA GLU A 482 30.73 8.77 2.10
C GLU A 482 30.92 9.62 0.85
N THR A 483 32.01 10.38 0.80
CA THR A 483 32.31 11.33 -0.30
C THR A 483 32.26 10.65 -1.69
N ALA A 484 32.69 9.38 -1.76
CA ALA A 484 32.61 8.59 -2.98
C ALA A 484 31.16 8.29 -3.39
N ALA A 485 30.32 7.85 -2.45
CA ALA A 485 28.90 7.58 -2.70
C ALA A 485 28.13 8.84 -3.13
N VAL A 486 28.40 10.00 -2.50
CA VAL A 486 27.81 11.29 -2.90
C VAL A 486 28.16 11.61 -4.36
N ARG A 487 29.42 11.42 -4.76
CA ARG A 487 29.84 11.64 -6.15
C ARG A 487 29.17 10.66 -7.10
N ASP A 488 29.12 9.37 -6.73
CA ASP A 488 28.69 8.31 -7.63
C ASP A 488 27.17 8.36 -7.90
N VAL A 489 26.35 8.70 -6.90
CA VAL A 489 24.91 8.99 -7.09
C VAL A 489 24.72 10.23 -7.99
N LEU A 490 25.37 11.36 -7.64
CA LEU A 490 25.17 12.61 -8.37
C LEU A 490 25.69 12.57 -9.82
N ALA A 491 26.69 11.73 -10.11
CA ALA A 491 27.23 11.58 -11.47
C ALA A 491 26.25 10.93 -12.46
N GLY A 492 25.14 10.36 -11.99
CA GLY A 492 24.05 9.87 -12.86
C GLY A 492 23.27 11.00 -13.56
N PHE A 493 23.31 12.22 -13.01
CA PHE A 493 22.49 13.35 -13.47
C PHE A 493 23.32 14.35 -14.25
N THR A 494 22.76 14.93 -15.32
CA THR A 494 23.53 15.76 -16.26
C THR A 494 23.90 17.15 -15.70
N ASP A 495 23.13 17.65 -14.73
CA ASP A 495 23.21 19.01 -14.19
C ASP A 495 23.77 19.09 -12.76
N TYR A 496 24.25 17.98 -12.18
CA TYR A 496 24.69 17.89 -10.78
C TYR A 496 25.77 18.92 -10.37
N VAL A 497 26.56 19.39 -11.34
CA VAL A 497 27.57 20.44 -11.16
C VAL A 497 26.96 21.80 -10.78
N THR A 498 25.67 22.02 -11.05
CA THR A 498 24.92 23.22 -10.66
C THR A 498 24.46 23.19 -9.19
N ALA A 499 24.41 22.00 -8.57
CA ALA A 499 24.09 21.86 -7.15
C ALA A 499 25.16 22.51 -6.29
N SER A 500 24.74 23.27 -5.29
CA SER A 500 25.67 23.89 -4.35
C SER A 500 26.35 22.85 -3.46
N ASP A 501 27.63 23.06 -3.14
CA ASP A 501 28.46 22.09 -2.39
C ASP A 501 27.80 21.65 -1.06
N TRP A 502 27.11 22.58 -0.38
CA TRP A 502 26.40 22.32 0.88
C TRP A 502 25.14 21.45 0.73
N ALA A 503 24.57 21.36 -0.47
CA ALA A 503 23.36 20.57 -0.75
C ALA A 503 23.67 19.16 -1.29
N ARG A 504 24.84 18.95 -1.90
CA ARG A 504 25.18 17.70 -2.61
C ARG A 504 24.97 16.43 -1.80
N SER A 505 25.38 16.41 -0.54
CA SER A 505 25.20 15.22 0.32
C SER A 505 23.72 14.92 0.58
N ALA A 506 22.89 15.95 0.80
CA ALA A 506 21.46 15.77 1.02
C ALA A 506 20.70 15.41 -0.26
N LEU A 507 21.10 15.97 -1.41
CA LEU A 507 20.57 15.57 -2.71
C LEU A 507 20.88 14.10 -3.01
N ALA A 508 22.13 13.68 -2.84
CA ALA A 508 22.54 12.28 -3.01
C ALA A 508 21.81 11.33 -2.04
N PHE A 509 21.56 11.76 -0.80
CA PHE A 509 20.72 11.01 0.15
C PHE A 509 19.28 10.91 -0.35
N CYS A 510 18.65 12.04 -0.72
CA CYS A 510 17.25 12.02 -1.14
C CYS A 510 17.03 11.21 -2.43
N LEU A 511 17.99 11.19 -3.36
CA LEU A 511 17.93 10.35 -4.56
C LEU A 511 18.07 8.87 -4.19
N ARG A 512 19.09 8.51 -3.40
CA ARG A 512 19.33 7.12 -2.96
C ARG A 512 18.18 6.51 -2.16
N GLU A 513 17.51 7.29 -1.32
CA GLU A 513 16.33 6.83 -0.56
C GLU A 513 14.98 7.05 -1.32
N GLN A 514 15.02 7.35 -2.62
CA GLN A 514 13.83 7.62 -3.47
C GLN A 514 12.86 8.72 -2.94
N ILE A 515 13.38 9.61 -2.10
CA ILE A 515 12.71 10.83 -1.63
C ILE A 515 12.59 11.84 -2.78
N LEU A 516 13.61 11.90 -3.65
CA LEU A 516 13.56 12.54 -4.97
C LEU A 516 13.57 11.45 -6.05
N SER A 517 12.81 11.63 -7.12
CA SER A 517 12.77 10.69 -8.26
C SER A 517 14.09 10.70 -9.04
N GLU A 518 14.51 9.52 -9.50
CA GLU A 518 15.65 9.32 -10.41
C GLU A 518 15.21 9.18 -11.89
N GLU A 519 13.91 9.25 -12.18
CA GLU A 519 13.35 9.10 -13.56
C GLU A 519 13.78 10.24 -14.50
N GLU A 520 14.09 11.41 -13.94
CA GLU A 520 14.55 12.60 -14.66
C GLU A 520 16.08 12.62 -14.78
N ILE A 521 16.59 12.91 -15.98
CA ILE A 521 18.04 13.02 -16.24
C ILE A 521 18.70 14.30 -15.66
N GLU A 522 17.93 15.12 -14.96
CA GLU A 522 18.31 16.40 -14.35
C GLU A 522 17.74 16.52 -12.93
N ILE A 523 18.58 16.89 -11.96
CA ILE A 523 18.18 17.14 -10.57
C ILE A 523 17.39 18.45 -10.47
N LEU A 524 17.68 19.43 -11.31
CA LEU A 524 17.19 20.82 -11.28
C LEU A 524 17.37 21.49 -9.90
N PRO A 525 18.59 21.54 -9.31
CA PRO A 525 18.82 21.95 -7.92
C PRO A 525 18.28 23.35 -7.58
N LYS A 526 18.34 24.28 -8.54
CA LYS A 526 17.95 25.68 -8.37
C LYS A 526 16.49 25.97 -8.73
N GLN A 527 15.74 24.98 -9.21
CA GLN A 527 14.34 25.16 -9.56
C GLN A 527 13.47 25.30 -8.30
N GLU A 528 12.46 26.16 -8.36
CA GLU A 528 11.42 26.27 -7.34
C GLU A 528 10.62 24.95 -7.29
N ILE A 529 10.51 24.35 -6.10
CA ILE A 529 9.83 23.06 -5.94
C ILE A 529 8.31 23.25 -5.77
N LYS A 530 7.53 22.35 -6.35
CA LYS A 530 6.06 22.34 -6.33
C LYS A 530 5.51 21.73 -5.03
N ARG A 531 4.25 22.04 -4.73
CA ARG A 531 3.49 21.48 -3.59
C ARG A 531 3.33 19.96 -3.68
N CYS A 532 3.09 19.42 -4.88
CA CYS A 532 2.98 17.97 -5.10
C CYS A 532 4.31 17.25 -4.86
N GLU A 533 5.43 17.82 -5.30
CA GLU A 533 6.78 17.28 -5.09
C GLU A 533 7.15 17.29 -3.60
N ILE A 534 6.88 18.40 -2.89
CA ILE A 534 7.05 18.49 -1.43
C ILE A 534 6.23 17.42 -0.69
N ALA A 535 4.99 17.17 -1.14
CA ALA A 535 4.16 16.12 -0.57
C ALA A 535 4.76 14.73 -0.83
N GLN A 536 5.24 14.45 -2.04
CA GLN A 536 5.92 13.20 -2.37
C GLN A 536 7.18 12.99 -1.52
N MET A 537 8.07 13.98 -1.44
CA MET A 537 9.31 13.89 -0.65
C MET A 537 9.05 13.53 0.81
N LEU A 538 8.08 14.19 1.44
CA LEU A 538 7.76 13.93 2.85
C LEU A 538 6.99 12.62 3.04
N TYR A 539 6.17 12.22 2.08
CA TYR A 539 5.53 10.90 2.09
C TYR A 539 6.58 9.78 2.04
N GLN A 540 7.52 9.83 1.09
CA GLN A 540 8.61 8.87 0.99
C GLN A 540 9.50 8.87 2.24
N MET A 541 9.89 10.05 2.75
CA MET A 541 10.72 10.15 3.95
C MET A 541 10.03 9.60 5.21
N LEU A 542 8.74 9.88 5.42
CA LEU A 542 8.00 9.33 6.55
C LEU A 542 7.74 7.83 6.39
N GLY A 543 7.53 7.35 5.16
CA GLY A 543 7.43 5.92 4.84
C GLY A 543 8.72 5.18 5.17
N ALA A 544 9.84 5.61 4.59
CA ALA A 544 11.18 5.04 4.83
C ALA A 544 11.65 5.16 6.29
N ALA A 545 11.09 6.11 7.06
CA ALA A 545 11.34 6.25 8.49
C ALA A 545 10.27 5.63 9.39
N ASN A 546 9.32 4.87 8.85
CA ASN A 546 8.28 4.15 9.58
C ASN A 546 7.41 5.10 10.45
N GLN A 547 6.83 6.13 9.84
CA GLN A 547 6.02 7.20 10.47
C GLN A 547 4.72 7.56 9.72
N LEU A 548 4.33 6.74 8.73
CA LEU A 548 3.00 6.82 8.12
C LEU A 548 2.07 5.81 8.78
#